data_AF-A0AAN7VQ29-F1
#
_entry.id   AF-A0AAN7VQ29-F1
#
_cell.length_a   1.000
_cell.length_b   1.000
_cell.length_c   1.000
_cell.angle_alpha   90.00
_cell.angle_beta   90.00
_cell.angle_gamma   90.00
#
_symmetry.space_group_name_H-M   'P 1'
#
loop_
_entity.id
_entity.type
_entity.pdbx_description
1 polymer ?
#
loop_
_entity_poly.entity_id
_entity_poly.type
_entity_poly.pdbx_seq_one_letter_code
_entity_poly.pdbx_strand_id
1 'polypeptide(L)'
;MSSIPISSMLNNGDQPKFTENERSYYVQWYNTYPYPCDDAERDRLDAVHEALYAAALGDRLHLATLRTGRLRILDIGYGTGKWAIQMKGRYPQAEVIAIDIGNYPVDEYDRPVNFGVEFRPGVDFLTDDWGFENGTFDFIHAGLLCGSVPDWQNFVGKVTR
;
A
#
# COMPACT_ATOMS: atom_id res chain seq x y z
N MET A 1 4.89 8.41 21.64
CA MET A 1 4.32 7.06 21.54
C MET A 1 2.82 7.22 21.74
N SER A 2 2.03 7.15 20.65
CA SER A 2 0.57 7.11 20.75
C SER A 2 0.18 5.69 21.10
N SER A 3 -0.28 5.47 22.33
CA SER A 3 -0.76 4.17 22.78
C SER A 3 -2.19 3.95 22.29
N ILE A 4 -2.48 2.74 21.81
CA ILE A 4 -3.85 2.28 21.50
C ILE A 4 -4.79 2.64 22.67
N PRO A 5 -5.93 3.32 22.44
CA PRO A 5 -6.85 3.69 23.51
C PRO A 5 -7.28 2.50 24.36
N ILE A 6 -7.36 2.66 25.69
CA ILE A 6 -7.78 1.57 26.60
C ILE A 6 -9.17 1.04 26.21
N SER A 7 -10.03 1.88 25.65
CA SER A 7 -11.36 1.50 25.15
C SER A 7 -11.32 0.43 24.06
N SER A 8 -10.30 0.39 23.20
CA SER A 8 -10.17 -0.64 22.17
C SER A 8 -9.54 -1.94 22.69
N MET A 9 -8.86 -1.92 23.84
CA MET A 9 -8.40 -3.14 24.53
C MET A 9 -9.52 -3.84 25.33
N LEU A 10 -10.64 -3.15 25.58
CA LEU A 10 -11.80 -3.69 26.30
C LEU A 10 -12.77 -4.45 25.38
N ASN A 11 -12.67 -4.27 24.07
CA ASN A 11 -13.38 -5.11 23.10
C ASN A 11 -12.57 -6.39 22.91
N ASN A 12 -13.17 -7.54 23.22
CA ASN A 12 -12.60 -8.88 23.03
C ASN A 12 -11.78 -8.92 21.73
N GLY A 13 -10.53 -9.39 21.81
CA GLY A 13 -9.46 -9.24 20.81
C GLY A 13 -9.67 -9.87 19.42
N ASP A 14 -10.91 -10.00 18.97
CA ASP A 14 -11.34 -10.56 17.69
C ASP A 14 -11.70 -9.50 16.64
N GLN A 15 -11.82 -8.21 17.01
CA GLN A 15 -12.18 -7.15 16.06
C GLN A 15 -10.92 -6.54 15.40
N PRO A 16 -10.78 -6.59 14.07
CA PRO A 16 -9.57 -6.13 13.38
C PRO A 16 -9.44 -4.58 13.36
N LYS A 17 -10.53 -3.87 13.69
CA LYS A 17 -10.61 -2.40 13.68
C LYS A 17 -11.24 -1.88 14.97
N PHE A 18 -10.87 -0.67 15.38
CA PHE A 18 -11.54 0.08 16.43
C PHE A 18 -11.98 1.46 15.92
N THR A 19 -12.96 2.07 16.59
CA THR A 19 -13.50 3.38 16.22
C THR A 19 -13.15 4.42 17.27
N GLU A 20 -12.62 5.56 16.84
CA GLU A 20 -12.34 6.74 17.67
C GLU A 20 -12.69 8.00 16.89
N ASN A 21 -13.45 8.92 17.51
CA ASN A 21 -13.92 10.15 16.86
C ASN A 21 -14.59 9.91 15.49
N GLU A 22 -15.47 8.91 15.42
CA GLU A 22 -16.19 8.51 14.18
C GLU A 22 -15.31 8.01 13.04
N ARG A 23 -14.01 7.77 13.30
CA ARG A 23 -13.05 7.22 12.34
C ARG A 23 -12.70 5.79 12.74
N SER A 24 -12.51 4.91 11.76
CA SER A 24 -12.07 3.52 12.01
C SER A 24 -10.57 3.40 11.86
N TYR A 25 -9.90 2.58 12.67
CA TYR A 25 -8.45 2.37 12.65
C TYR A 25 -8.13 0.89 12.78
N TYR A 26 -7.02 0.44 12.22
CA TYR A 26 -6.55 -0.94 12.39
C TYR A 26 -6.01 -1.17 13.80
N VAL A 27 -6.46 -2.22 14.49
CA VAL A 27 -5.92 -2.57 15.82
C VAL A 27 -4.49 -3.10 15.70
N GLN A 28 -4.30 -4.12 14.86
CA GLN A 28 -3.01 -4.78 14.68
C GLN A 28 -1.95 -3.85 14.08
N TRP A 29 -2.35 -3.00 13.15
CA TRP A 29 -1.44 -2.18 12.36
C TRP A 29 -1.34 -0.73 12.85
N TYR A 30 -1.95 -0.37 13.98
CA TYR A 30 -1.98 1.02 14.45
C TYR A 30 -0.59 1.66 14.58
N ASN A 31 0.40 0.89 15.02
CA ASN A 31 1.78 1.37 15.16
C ASN A 31 2.49 1.57 13.81
N THR A 32 2.04 0.89 12.75
CA THR A 32 2.57 0.99 11.39
C THR A 32 1.79 2.00 10.55
N TYR A 33 0.48 2.11 10.75
CA TYR A 33 -0.40 3.03 10.03
C TYR A 33 -1.38 3.65 11.03
N PRO A 34 -0.98 4.75 11.69
CA PRO A 34 -1.77 5.41 12.72
C PRO A 34 -2.89 6.31 12.15
N TYR A 35 -3.22 6.16 10.86
CA TYR A 35 -4.27 6.89 10.18
C TYR A 35 -5.57 6.07 10.11
N PRO A 36 -6.72 6.69 9.83
CA PRO A 36 -7.98 5.97 9.68
C PRO A 36 -7.94 4.93 8.54
N CYS A 37 -8.90 4.02 8.49
CA CYS A 37 -9.05 2.98 7.46
C CYS A 37 -10.53 2.82 7.02
N ASP A 38 -11.19 3.96 6.92
CA ASP A 38 -12.57 4.17 6.46
C ASP A 38 -12.59 4.84 5.06
N ASP A 39 -13.79 5.02 4.49
CA ASP A 39 -13.94 5.53 3.13
C ASP A 39 -13.41 6.95 2.94
N ALA A 40 -13.54 7.80 3.97
CA ALA A 40 -12.99 9.14 3.91
C ALA A 40 -11.45 9.13 3.85
N GLU A 41 -10.78 8.14 4.43
CA GLU A 41 -9.33 7.97 4.21
C GLU A 41 -9.00 7.47 2.81
N ARG A 42 -9.81 6.56 2.26
CA ARG A 42 -9.65 6.09 0.87
C ARG A 42 -9.74 7.27 -0.11
N ASP A 43 -10.72 8.15 0.09
CA ASP A 43 -10.87 9.38 -0.69
C ASP A 43 -9.65 10.29 -0.53
N ARG A 44 -9.11 10.42 0.69
CA ARG A 44 -7.89 11.21 0.95
C ARG A 44 -6.68 10.64 0.21
N LEU A 45 -6.47 9.32 0.25
CA LEU A 45 -5.38 8.65 -0.46
C LEU A 45 -5.50 8.86 -1.98
N ASP A 46 -6.70 8.71 -2.53
CA ASP A 46 -6.98 8.93 -3.94
C ASP A 46 -6.76 10.39 -4.37
N ALA A 47 -7.16 11.36 -3.54
CA ALA A 47 -6.94 12.77 -3.81
C ALA A 47 -5.45 13.14 -3.81
N VAL A 48 -4.67 12.60 -2.86
CA VAL A 48 -3.21 12.82 -2.81
C VAL A 48 -2.53 12.16 -4.00
N HIS A 49 -2.98 10.98 -4.42
CA HIS A 49 -2.51 10.32 -5.64
C HIS A 49 -2.71 11.20 -6.88
N GLU A 50 -3.92 11.73 -7.09
CA GLU A 50 -4.21 12.63 -8.23
C GLU A 50 -3.37 13.92 -8.17
N ALA A 51 -3.27 14.53 -6.99
CA ALA A 51 -2.47 15.74 -6.80
C ALA A 51 -0.99 15.51 -7.16
N LEU A 52 -0.42 14.37 -6.78
CA LEU A 52 0.98 14.06 -7.06
C LEU A 52 1.20 13.61 -8.50
N TYR A 53 0.52 12.56 -8.94
CA TYR A 53 0.84 11.90 -10.21
C TYR A 53 0.22 12.60 -11.41
N ALA A 54 -1.06 12.95 -11.34
CA ALA A 54 -1.74 13.62 -12.44
C ALA A 54 -1.31 15.10 -12.51
N ALA A 55 -1.50 15.85 -11.42
CA ALA A 55 -1.28 17.29 -11.43
C ALA A 55 0.22 17.69 -11.36
N ALA A 56 0.97 17.20 -10.37
CA ALA A 56 2.36 17.64 -10.18
C ALA A 56 3.36 16.98 -11.14
N LEU A 57 3.13 15.71 -11.49
CA LEU A 57 4.02 14.95 -12.37
C LEU A 57 3.55 14.89 -13.83
N GLY A 58 2.36 15.39 -14.15
CA GLY A 58 1.83 15.40 -15.52
C GLY A 58 1.54 14.00 -16.03
N ASP A 59 0.73 13.25 -15.29
CA ASP A 59 0.34 11.85 -15.54
C ASP A 59 1.50 10.83 -15.54
N ARG A 60 2.67 11.20 -15.00
CA ARG A 60 3.81 10.28 -14.86
C ARG A 60 3.77 9.54 -13.52
N LEU A 61 3.57 8.23 -13.56
CA LEU A 61 3.56 7.34 -12.38
C LEU A 61 4.95 7.05 -11.81
N HIS A 62 6.00 7.28 -12.61
CA HIS A 62 7.39 7.13 -12.20
C HIS A 62 8.28 8.06 -13.03
N LEU A 63 9.47 8.35 -12.50
CA LEU A 63 10.50 9.12 -13.21
C LEU A 63 11.64 8.22 -13.75
N ALA A 64 11.65 6.94 -13.36
CA ALA A 64 12.65 5.98 -13.81
C ALA A 64 12.51 5.67 -15.31
N THR A 65 13.63 5.43 -15.98
CA THR A 65 13.63 4.90 -17.36
C THR A 65 13.51 3.39 -17.28
N LEU A 66 12.38 2.84 -17.72
CA LEU A 66 12.13 1.39 -17.73
C LEU A 66 12.38 0.82 -19.13
N ARG A 67 12.99 -0.37 -19.18
CA ARG A 67 13.18 -1.11 -20.43
C ARG A 67 11.84 -1.54 -21.01
N THR A 68 11.78 -1.70 -22.32
CA THR A 68 10.62 -2.28 -23.00
C THR A 68 10.55 -3.80 -22.77
N GLY A 69 9.34 -4.34 -22.72
CA GLY A 69 9.08 -5.78 -22.60
C GLY A 69 8.53 -6.18 -21.24
N ARG A 70 8.73 -7.46 -20.88
CA ARG A 70 8.25 -8.01 -19.59
C ARG A 70 9.08 -7.44 -18.44
N LEU A 71 8.40 -6.81 -17.49
CA LEU A 71 8.94 -6.28 -16.25
C LEU A 71 8.25 -6.95 -15.07
N ARG A 72 8.95 -7.12 -13.97
CA ARG A 72 8.36 -7.45 -12.67
C ARG A 72 8.39 -6.20 -11.79
N ILE A 73 7.21 -5.76 -11.37
CA ILE A 73 7.01 -4.50 -10.65
C ILE A 73 6.40 -4.82 -9.29
N LEU A 74 7.00 -4.28 -8.23
CA LEU A 74 6.45 -4.33 -6.87
C LEU A 74 5.94 -2.95 -6.46
N ASP A 75 4.71 -2.87 -5.97
CA ASP A 75 4.16 -1.71 -5.27
C ASP A 75 4.06 -2.02 -3.76
N ILE A 76 4.79 -1.26 -2.94
CA ILE A 76 4.85 -1.44 -1.48
C ILE A 76 3.94 -0.41 -0.81
N GLY A 77 2.99 -0.90 -0.01
CA GLY A 77 1.97 -0.09 0.65
C GLY A 77 1.01 0.49 -0.39
N TYR A 78 0.36 -0.40 -1.14
CA TYR A 78 -0.45 -0.04 -2.31
C TYR A 78 -1.67 0.84 -1.98
N GLY A 79 -2.07 0.96 -0.71
CA GLY A 79 -3.21 1.80 -0.30
C GLY A 79 -4.48 1.40 -1.04
N THR A 80 -5.11 2.29 -1.79
CA THR A 80 -6.31 1.97 -2.60
C THR A 80 -6.01 1.11 -3.84
N GLY A 81 -4.73 0.90 -4.16
CA GLY A 81 -4.26 0.13 -5.32
C GLY A 81 -4.22 0.93 -6.62
N LYS A 82 -4.61 2.22 -6.57
CA LYS A 82 -4.74 3.09 -7.75
C LYS A 82 -3.47 3.19 -8.57
N TRP A 83 -2.32 3.36 -7.91
CA TRP A 83 -1.03 3.42 -8.57
C TRP A 83 -0.71 2.12 -9.32
N ALA A 84 -0.83 0.96 -8.66
CA ALA A 84 -0.57 -0.34 -9.28
C ALA A 84 -1.48 -0.60 -10.49
N ILE A 85 -2.77 -0.26 -10.40
CA ILE A 85 -3.75 -0.41 -11.50
C ILE A 85 -3.34 0.46 -12.70
N GLN A 86 -3.01 1.73 -12.46
CA GLN A 86 -2.57 2.63 -13.52
C GLN A 86 -1.24 2.18 -14.13
N MET A 87 -0.31 1.66 -13.32
CA MET A 87 0.97 1.13 -13.78
C MET A 87 0.76 -0.10 -14.67
N LYS A 88 -0.15 -1.00 -14.30
CA LYS A 88 -0.53 -2.15 -15.13
C LYS A 88 -1.18 -1.74 -16.44
N GLY A 89 -2.01 -0.69 -16.44
CA GLY A 89 -2.53 -0.09 -17.66
C GLY A 89 -1.44 0.49 -18.57
N ARG A 90 -0.41 1.12 -17.99
CA ARG A 90 0.71 1.73 -18.73
C ARG A 90 1.71 0.71 -19.26
N TYR A 91 1.89 -0.41 -18.55
CA TYR A 91 2.77 -1.52 -18.90
C TYR A 91 1.99 -2.85 -18.90
N PRO A 92 1.16 -3.12 -19.94
CA PRO A 92 0.29 -4.31 -19.94
C PRO A 92 1.04 -5.64 -19.85
N GLN A 93 2.29 -5.70 -20.32
CA GLN A 93 3.15 -6.88 -20.27
C GLN A 93 3.88 -7.06 -18.93
N ALA A 94 3.82 -6.09 -18.03
CA ALA A 94 4.43 -6.21 -16.72
C ALA A 94 3.61 -7.12 -15.79
N GLU A 95 4.31 -7.91 -14.99
CA GLU A 95 3.78 -8.54 -13.79
C GLU A 95 3.81 -7.49 -12.69
N VAL A 96 2.65 -7.02 -12.25
CA VAL A 96 2.53 -6.01 -11.19
C VAL A 96 1.99 -6.71 -9.96
N ILE A 97 2.79 -6.71 -8.89
CA ILE A 97 2.43 -7.25 -7.59
C ILE A 97 2.38 -6.08 -6.61
N ALA A 98 1.35 -6.05 -5.77
CA ALA A 98 1.09 -4.98 -4.83
C ALA A 98 0.93 -5.57 -3.44
N ILE A 99 1.76 -5.14 -2.48
CA ILE A 99 1.69 -5.59 -1.08
C ILE A 99 1.22 -4.45 -0.15
N ASP A 100 0.42 -4.76 0.86
CA ASP A 100 -0.01 -3.80 1.89
C ASP A 100 -0.37 -4.53 3.19
N ILE A 101 -0.32 -3.82 4.32
CA ILE A 101 -0.78 -4.32 5.62
C ILE A 101 -2.32 -4.32 5.70
N GLY A 102 -2.95 -3.34 5.07
CA GLY A 102 -4.37 -3.17 4.96
C GLY A 102 -4.95 -4.02 3.84
N ASN A 103 -6.26 -4.23 3.93
CA ASN A 103 -7.06 -4.79 2.85
C ASN A 103 -7.99 -3.70 2.34
N TYR A 104 -7.59 -3.04 1.26
CA TYR A 104 -8.31 -1.95 0.61
C TYR A 104 -8.96 -2.33 -0.74
N PRO A 105 -8.49 -3.32 -1.53
CA PRO A 105 -9.11 -3.67 -2.79
C PRO A 105 -9.86 -5.00 -2.63
N VAL A 106 -11.02 -4.91 -1.99
CA VAL A 106 -12.12 -5.81 -2.30
C VAL A 106 -13.25 -4.90 -2.75
N ASP A 107 -13.71 -5.10 -3.98
CA ASP A 107 -14.93 -4.49 -4.48
C ASP A 107 -16.09 -4.69 -3.50
N GLU A 108 -17.14 -3.85 -3.62
CA GLU A 108 -18.38 -3.93 -2.83
C GLU A 108 -19.07 -5.33 -2.86
N TYR A 109 -18.59 -6.26 -3.70
CA TYR A 109 -19.21 -7.55 -4.02
C TYR A 109 -18.30 -8.79 -3.91
N ASP A 110 -17.10 -8.70 -3.30
CA ASP A 110 -16.17 -9.84 -3.17
C ASP A 110 -15.78 -10.52 -4.51
N ARG A 111 -15.79 -9.80 -5.63
CA ARG A 111 -15.39 -10.31 -6.95
C ARG A 111 -14.13 -9.60 -7.44
N PRO A 112 -13.01 -10.32 -7.68
CA PRO A 112 -11.84 -9.69 -8.27
C PRO A 112 -12.18 -9.13 -9.65
N VAL A 113 -12.33 -7.80 -9.74
CA VAL A 113 -12.16 -7.10 -11.01
C VAL A 113 -10.70 -7.33 -11.37
N ASN A 114 -10.48 -8.14 -12.40
CA ASN A 114 -9.12 -8.50 -12.79
C ASN A 114 -8.45 -7.30 -13.47
N PHE A 115 -7.83 -6.44 -12.67
CA PHE A 115 -7.00 -5.34 -13.14
C PHE A 115 -5.64 -5.82 -13.70
N GLY A 116 -5.37 -7.13 -13.66
CA GLY A 116 -4.07 -7.69 -14.01
C GLY A 116 -2.97 -7.39 -12.98
N VAL A 117 -3.36 -6.96 -11.79
CA VAL A 117 -2.49 -6.72 -10.62
C VAL A 117 -2.73 -7.83 -9.60
N GLU A 118 -1.65 -8.37 -9.05
CA GLU A 118 -1.72 -9.31 -7.93
C GLU A 118 -1.65 -8.53 -6.61
N PHE A 119 -2.79 -8.38 -5.92
CA PHE A 119 -2.85 -7.74 -4.61
C PHE A 119 -2.63 -8.76 -3.49
N ARG A 120 -1.71 -8.46 -2.57
CA ARG A 120 -1.38 -9.27 -1.38
C ARG A 120 -1.57 -8.43 -0.11
N PRO A 121 -2.78 -8.42 0.49
CA PRO A 121 -3.02 -7.74 1.75
C PRO A 121 -2.41 -8.49 2.95
N GLY A 122 -2.27 -7.82 4.09
CA GLY A 122 -1.75 -8.39 5.33
C GLY A 122 -0.23 -8.59 5.36
N VAL A 123 0.51 -8.02 4.42
CA VAL A 123 1.97 -8.11 4.35
C VAL A 123 2.61 -6.92 5.04
N ASP A 124 3.30 -7.18 6.14
CA ASP A 124 4.08 -6.17 6.85
C ASP A 124 5.41 -5.90 6.14
N PHE A 125 5.43 -4.84 5.33
CA PHE A 125 6.60 -4.38 4.60
C PHE A 125 7.74 -3.87 5.50
N LEU A 126 7.52 -3.73 6.82
CA LEU A 126 8.59 -3.43 7.78
C LEU A 126 9.37 -4.69 8.20
N THR A 127 8.87 -5.89 7.92
CA THR A 127 9.57 -7.15 8.17
C THR A 127 10.61 -7.44 7.08
N ASP A 128 11.42 -8.48 7.28
CA ASP A 128 12.42 -8.88 6.28
C ASP A 128 11.84 -9.78 5.18
N ASP A 129 10.77 -10.50 5.48
CA ASP A 129 10.15 -11.46 4.57
C ASP A 129 8.87 -10.90 3.94
N TRP A 130 8.96 -10.57 2.66
CA TRP A 130 7.81 -10.12 1.86
C TRP A 130 7.25 -11.26 0.99
N GLY A 131 7.74 -12.49 1.14
CA GLY A 131 7.38 -13.64 0.32
C GLY A 131 8.00 -13.63 -1.08
N PHE A 132 9.17 -13.00 -1.24
CA PHE A 132 9.91 -12.93 -2.50
C PHE A 132 11.40 -13.17 -2.29
N GLU A 133 12.04 -13.76 -3.29
CA GLU A 133 13.50 -13.86 -3.34
C GLU A 133 14.14 -12.49 -3.62
N ASN A 134 15.39 -12.30 -3.23
CA ASN A 134 16.15 -11.08 -3.53
C ASN A 134 16.39 -10.93 -5.04
N GLY A 135 16.47 -9.69 -5.54
CA GLY A 135 16.67 -9.45 -6.98
C GLY A 135 15.51 -9.87 -7.90
N THR A 136 14.30 -10.06 -7.35
CA THR A 136 13.11 -10.51 -8.08
C THR A 136 12.50 -9.45 -9.00
N PHE A 137 12.63 -8.16 -8.66
CA PHE A 137 11.88 -7.06 -9.29
C PHE A 137 12.78 -6.14 -10.11
N ASP A 138 12.28 -5.74 -11.28
CA ASP A 138 12.92 -4.74 -12.15
C ASP A 138 12.65 -3.30 -11.68
N PHE A 139 11.51 -3.08 -11.00
CA PHE A 139 11.09 -1.78 -10.49
C PHE A 139 10.32 -1.96 -9.18
N ILE A 140 10.66 -1.16 -8.17
CA ILE A 140 9.97 -1.13 -6.88
C ILE A 140 9.44 0.29 -6.68
N HIS A 141 8.15 0.41 -6.42
CA HIS A 141 7.49 1.63 -6.03
C HIS A 141 7.17 1.58 -4.53
N ALA A 142 7.45 2.66 -3.83
CA ALA A 142 7.16 2.86 -2.41
C ALA A 142 6.78 4.34 -2.22
N GLY A 143 5.58 4.69 -2.65
CA GLY A 143 5.09 6.07 -2.67
C GLY A 143 4.14 6.36 -1.51
N LEU A 144 4.13 7.61 -1.04
CA LEU A 144 3.16 8.10 -0.04
C LEU A 144 3.12 7.34 1.30
N LEU A 145 4.18 6.62 1.67
CA LEU A 145 4.31 5.89 2.95
C LEU A 145 4.65 6.80 4.15
N CYS A 146 4.32 8.08 4.08
CA CYS A 146 4.65 9.07 5.09
C CYS A 146 3.99 8.72 6.44
N GLY A 147 4.81 8.51 7.46
CA GLY A 147 4.34 8.11 8.80
C GLY A 147 4.21 6.60 9.00
N SER A 148 4.46 5.78 7.97
CA SER A 148 4.39 4.32 8.06
C SER A 148 5.73 3.60 8.02
N VAL A 149 6.79 4.32 7.63
CA VAL A 149 8.16 3.82 7.67
C VAL A 149 8.91 4.53 8.80
N PRO A 150 9.17 3.85 9.94
CA PRO A 150 9.86 4.45 11.08
C PRO A 150 11.38 4.59 10.85
N ASP A 151 11.96 3.72 10.04
CA ASP A 151 13.39 3.72 9.68
C ASP A 151 13.57 3.55 8.18
N TRP A 152 13.78 4.67 7.49
CA TRP A 152 13.96 4.71 6.05
C TRP A 152 15.28 4.11 5.59
N GLN A 153 16.34 4.16 6.41
CA GLN A 153 17.64 3.62 6.03
C GLN A 153 17.57 2.09 5.97
N ASN A 154 16.98 1.47 7.00
CA ASN A 154 16.73 0.04 7.02
C ASN A 154 15.77 -0.36 5.88
N PHE A 155 14.66 0.37 5.70
CA PHE A 155 13.70 0.10 4.63
C PHE A 155 14.34 0.13 3.23
N VAL A 156 15.12 1.17 2.91
CA VAL A 156 15.83 1.25 1.61
C VAL A 156 16.82 0.11 1.45
N GLY A 157 17.54 -0.28 2.52
CA GLY A 157 18.42 -1.46 2.49
C GLY A 157 17.69 -2.74 2.06
N LYS A 158 16.44 -2.93 2.52
CA LYS A 158 15.57 -4.04 2.12
C LYS A 158 15.09 -3.94 0.68
N VAL A 159 14.81 -2.73 0.20
CA VAL A 159 14.40 -2.50 -1.20
C VAL A 159 15.54 -2.79 -2.18
N THR A 160 16.80 -2.60 -1.76
CA THR A 160 17.98 -2.74 -2.63
C THR A 160 18.67 -4.11 -2.62
N ARG A 161 18.13 -5.09 -1.87
CA ARG A 161 18.73 -6.42 -1.72
C ARG A 161 18.47 -7.35 -2.91
#